data_AF-A0A8J4FTA2-F1
#
_entry.id   AF-A0A8J4FTA2-F1
#
_cell.length_a   1.000
_cell.length_b   1.000
_cell.length_c   1.000
_cell.angle_alpha   90.00
_cell.angle_beta   90.00
_cell.angle_gamma   90.00
#
_symmetry.space_group_name_H-M   'P 1'
#
loop_
_entity.id
_entity.type
_entity.pdbx_description
1 polymer ?
#
loop_
_entity_poly.entity_id
_entity_poly.type
_entity_poly.pdbx_seq_one_letter_code
_entity_poly.pdbx_strand_id
1 'polypeptide(L)'
;PSPPPPSPPPPPPRSSFPNCSCIRERRSSQMFVYPDVVTSPAAERGFTQLCFTVGTLDACNSRSRCCQFELYKAEFEADPACVGSLAYMTVDGVKRSRFFQVSPYPAIKVVNINKKFEDAEGTEICLIVKTSECGSLLQLGAFHDGSITVSLFNKPSATDVNCCPISTVF
;
A
#
# COMPACT_ATOMS: atom_id res chain seq x y z
N PRO A 1 -24.47 37.76 -18.50
CA PRO A 1 -24.02 36.35 -18.58
C PRO A 1 -22.69 36.17 -17.83
N SER A 2 -22.70 35.45 -16.70
CA SER A 2 -21.47 35.12 -15.97
C SER A 2 -20.64 34.13 -16.80
N PRO A 3 -19.30 34.27 -16.83
CA PRO A 3 -18.46 33.28 -17.49
C PRO A 3 -18.62 31.91 -16.82
N PRO A 4 -18.55 30.80 -17.59
CA PRO A 4 -18.59 29.47 -17.02
C PRO A 4 -17.41 29.31 -16.04
N PRO A 5 -17.61 28.57 -14.94
CA PRO A 5 -16.55 28.29 -13.99
C PRO A 5 -15.37 27.60 -14.71
N PRO A 6 -14.12 27.91 -14.33
CA PRO A 6 -12.96 27.26 -14.91
C PRO A 6 -13.05 25.76 -14.69
N SER A 7 -12.76 24.98 -15.74
CA SER A 7 -12.70 23.52 -15.67
C SER A 7 -11.65 23.09 -14.63
N PRO A 8 -11.92 22.05 -13.84
CA PRO A 8 -10.98 21.56 -12.84
C PRO A 8 -9.65 21.16 -13.52
N PRO A 9 -8.52 21.34 -12.83
CA PRO A 9 -7.22 20.92 -13.36
C PRO A 9 -7.24 19.42 -13.70
N PRO A 10 -6.49 18.99 -14.73
CA PRO A 10 -6.34 17.57 -15.05
C PRO A 10 -5.86 16.80 -13.81
N PRO A 11 -6.31 15.55 -13.60
CA PRO A 11 -5.76 14.70 -12.55
C PRO A 11 -4.23 14.65 -12.67
N PRO A 12 -3.48 14.66 -11.55
CA PRO A 12 -2.05 14.44 -11.59
C PRO A 12 -1.73 13.16 -12.38
N PRO A 13 -0.72 13.16 -13.26
CA PRO A 13 -0.24 11.94 -13.88
C PRO A 13 0.04 10.91 -12.79
N ARG A 14 -0.46 9.67 -12.97
CA ARG A 14 -0.19 8.60 -12.01
C ARG A 14 1.32 8.45 -11.87
N SER A 15 1.82 8.63 -10.65
CA SER A 15 3.25 8.55 -10.35
C SER A 15 3.78 7.18 -10.78
N SER A 16 5.07 7.10 -11.09
CA SER A 16 5.73 5.84 -11.48
C SER A 16 5.87 4.86 -10.32
N PHE A 17 5.11 5.04 -9.23
CA PHE A 17 5.22 4.30 -8.00
C PHE A 17 5.09 2.77 -8.19
N PRO A 18 5.85 2.01 -7.37
CA PRO A 18 7.05 2.49 -6.66
C PRO A 18 8.21 2.63 -7.67
N ASN A 19 9.21 3.47 -7.37
CA ASN A 19 10.28 3.88 -8.30
C ASN A 19 11.34 2.78 -8.58
N CYS A 20 10.91 1.52 -8.70
CA CYS A 20 11.72 0.36 -9.05
C CYS A 20 11.03 -0.40 -10.20
N SER A 21 11.77 -1.31 -10.86
CA SER A 21 11.26 -2.13 -11.99
C SER A 21 10.24 -3.18 -11.54
N CYS A 22 9.16 -2.76 -10.90
CA CYS A 22 8.11 -3.63 -10.40
C CYS A 22 7.41 -4.35 -11.54
N ILE A 23 7.16 -5.63 -11.32
CA ILE A 23 6.33 -6.39 -12.24
C ILE A 23 4.89 -5.96 -12.00
N ARG A 24 4.29 -5.19 -12.91
CA ARG A 24 2.90 -4.70 -12.78
C ARG A 24 1.85 -5.70 -13.24
N GLU A 25 2.26 -6.74 -13.96
CA GLU A 25 1.34 -7.74 -14.49
C GLU A 25 0.81 -8.62 -13.36
N ARG A 26 -0.51 -8.56 -13.13
CA ARG A 26 -1.18 -9.33 -12.07
C ARG A 26 -0.89 -10.83 -12.14
N ARG A 27 -0.81 -11.40 -13.36
CA ARG A 27 -0.54 -12.84 -13.58
C ARG A 27 0.89 -13.25 -13.26
N SER A 28 1.78 -12.30 -13.00
CA SER A 28 3.19 -12.57 -12.73
C SER A 28 3.48 -12.78 -11.24
N SER A 29 2.45 -12.84 -10.38
CA SER A 29 2.55 -13.16 -8.96
C SER A 29 1.35 -13.93 -8.47
N GLN A 30 1.57 -14.80 -7.50
CA GLN A 30 0.48 -15.37 -6.72
C GLN A 30 0.02 -14.47 -5.58
N MET A 31 0.87 -13.61 -5.02
CA MET A 31 0.45 -12.67 -3.98
C MET A 31 -0.08 -11.35 -4.54
N PHE A 32 -1.12 -10.83 -3.91
CA PHE A 32 -1.72 -9.52 -4.17
C PHE A 32 -2.36 -8.94 -2.89
N VAL A 33 -2.86 -7.71 -2.95
CA VAL A 33 -3.67 -7.11 -1.87
C VAL A 33 -5.12 -7.05 -2.34
N TYR A 34 -6.04 -7.53 -1.52
CA TYR A 34 -7.48 -7.44 -1.82
C TYR A 34 -7.89 -5.98 -2.04
N PRO A 35 -8.82 -5.73 -2.99
CA PRO A 35 -9.23 -4.38 -3.32
C PRO A 35 -10.02 -3.70 -2.21
N ASP A 36 -10.66 -4.47 -1.32
CA ASP A 36 -11.48 -3.92 -0.25
C ASP A 36 -10.63 -3.54 0.98
N VAL A 37 -10.80 -2.31 1.47
CA VAL A 37 -10.23 -1.87 2.75
C VAL A 37 -11.26 -1.83 3.84
N VAL A 38 -10.90 -2.44 4.98
CA VAL A 38 -11.70 -2.34 6.20
C VAL A 38 -11.30 -1.05 6.91
N THR A 39 -12.25 -0.12 6.99
CA THR A 39 -12.09 1.14 7.73
C THR A 39 -12.88 1.06 9.04
N SER A 40 -12.23 1.33 10.16
CA SER A 40 -12.91 1.38 11.47
C SER A 40 -12.21 2.33 12.44
N PRO A 41 -12.87 2.76 13.54
CA PRO A 41 -12.20 3.51 14.59
C PRO A 41 -11.04 2.71 15.21
N ALA A 42 -9.89 3.35 15.42
CA ALA A 42 -8.81 2.75 16.18
C ALA A 42 -9.12 2.79 17.70
N ALA A 43 -8.36 2.03 18.49
CA ALA A 43 -8.49 2.04 19.95
C ALA A 43 -8.20 3.43 20.55
N GLU A 44 -7.26 4.17 19.95
CA GLU A 44 -6.97 5.54 20.33
C GLU A 44 -8.00 6.53 19.76
N ARG A 45 -8.54 7.38 20.63
CA ARG A 45 -9.51 8.41 20.23
C ARG A 45 -8.92 9.35 19.17
N GLY A 46 -9.68 9.60 18.12
CA GLY A 46 -9.29 10.50 17.02
C GLY A 46 -8.40 9.84 15.96
N PHE A 47 -8.23 8.52 16.03
CA PHE A 47 -7.55 7.73 15.02
C PHE A 47 -8.49 6.76 14.32
N THR A 48 -8.23 6.54 13.03
CA THR A 48 -8.87 5.54 12.20
C THR A 48 -7.85 4.46 11.88
N GLN A 49 -8.29 3.20 11.86
CA GLN A 49 -7.52 2.10 11.29
C GLN A 49 -8.03 1.76 9.89
N LEU A 50 -7.10 1.72 8.94
CA LEU A 50 -7.32 1.29 7.56
C LEU A 50 -6.58 -0.04 7.37
N CYS A 51 -7.32 -1.14 7.25
CA CYS A 51 -6.77 -2.49 7.20
C CYS A 51 -6.86 -3.07 5.78
N PHE A 52 -5.72 -3.61 5.34
CA PHE A 52 -5.49 -4.19 4.03
C PHE A 52 -5.20 -5.68 4.21
N THR A 53 -5.79 -6.51 3.36
CA THR A 53 -5.61 -7.97 3.45
C THR A 53 -4.79 -8.47 2.27
N VAL A 54 -3.76 -9.26 2.55
CA VAL A 54 -2.99 -9.96 1.52
C VAL A 54 -3.71 -11.23 1.10
N GLY A 55 -3.83 -11.43 -0.20
CA GLY A 55 -4.37 -12.64 -0.81
C GLY A 55 -3.35 -13.36 -1.68
N THR A 56 -3.65 -14.61 -1.99
CA THR A 56 -2.86 -15.51 -2.82
C THR A 56 -3.70 -16.09 -3.96
N LEU A 57 -3.04 -16.51 -5.02
CA LEU A 57 -3.62 -17.19 -6.17
C LEU A 57 -2.98 -18.57 -6.31
N ASP A 58 -3.69 -19.50 -6.95
CA ASP A 58 -3.18 -20.86 -7.17
C ASP A 58 -2.07 -20.91 -8.24
N ALA A 59 -2.01 -19.91 -9.13
CA ALA A 59 -1.09 -19.92 -10.26
C ALA A 59 -0.57 -18.51 -10.63
N CYS A 60 0.64 -18.49 -11.17
CA CYS A 60 1.30 -17.33 -11.76
C CYS A 60 2.14 -17.77 -12.96
N ASN A 61 2.65 -16.81 -13.72
CA ASN A 61 3.69 -17.06 -14.71
C ASN A 61 4.96 -17.58 -13.99
N SER A 62 5.25 -18.87 -14.11
CA SER A 62 6.39 -19.53 -13.46
C SER A 62 7.76 -18.98 -13.86
N ARG A 63 7.83 -18.22 -14.95
CA ARG A 63 9.06 -17.52 -15.38
C ARG A 63 9.25 -16.17 -14.67
N SER A 64 8.23 -15.68 -13.97
CA SER A 64 8.30 -14.44 -13.21
C SER A 64 9.07 -14.64 -11.91
N ARG A 65 9.99 -13.72 -11.61
CA ARG A 65 10.67 -13.64 -10.30
C ARG A 65 9.73 -13.30 -9.14
N CYS A 66 8.51 -12.87 -9.46
CA CYS A 66 7.45 -12.55 -8.50
C CYS A 66 6.39 -13.63 -8.36
N CYS A 67 6.55 -14.77 -9.05
CA CYS A 67 5.55 -15.83 -9.04
C CYS A 67 5.27 -16.31 -7.60
N GLN A 68 6.33 -16.69 -6.87
CA GLN A 68 6.30 -16.99 -5.45
C GLN A 68 7.43 -16.27 -4.74
N PHE A 69 7.14 -15.68 -3.58
CA PHE A 69 8.13 -14.96 -2.79
C PHE A 69 7.80 -14.97 -1.28
N GLU A 70 8.73 -14.53 -0.44
CA GLU A 70 8.46 -14.25 0.98
C GLU A 70 7.92 -12.83 1.08
N LEU A 71 6.73 -12.64 1.65
CA LEU A 71 6.21 -11.31 1.95
C LEU A 71 7.07 -10.66 3.04
N TYR A 72 7.98 -9.79 2.61
CA TYR A 72 8.92 -9.12 3.50
C TYR A 72 8.52 -7.68 3.78
N LYS A 73 7.98 -6.99 2.78
CA LYS A 73 7.62 -5.58 2.87
C LYS A 73 6.39 -5.26 2.02
N ALA A 74 5.58 -4.33 2.50
CA ALA A 74 4.54 -3.65 1.74
C ALA A 74 4.81 -2.15 1.71
N GLU A 75 4.56 -1.50 0.57
CA GLU A 75 4.62 -0.04 0.45
C GLU A 75 3.32 0.52 -0.13
N PHE A 76 2.80 1.58 0.49
CA PHE A 76 1.54 2.24 0.16
C PHE A 76 1.83 3.64 -0.39
N GLU A 77 1.33 3.96 -1.58
CA GLU A 77 1.47 5.27 -2.23
C GLU A 77 0.57 6.31 -1.57
N ALA A 78 1.11 7.02 -0.59
CA ALA A 78 0.36 7.95 0.24
C ALA A 78 0.69 9.42 -0.08
N ASP A 79 -0.24 10.32 0.21
CA ASP A 79 0.00 11.76 0.17
C ASP A 79 1.10 12.14 1.19
N PRO A 80 2.19 12.83 0.78
CA PRO A 80 3.22 13.31 1.70
C PRO A 80 2.69 14.21 2.85
N ALA A 81 1.54 14.85 2.71
CA ALA A 81 0.90 15.59 3.79
C ALA A 81 0.52 14.68 4.98
N CYS A 82 0.32 13.38 4.74
CA CYS A 82 -0.07 12.40 5.76
C CYS A 82 1.06 11.91 6.68
N VAL A 83 2.31 12.36 6.47
CA VAL A 83 3.47 11.97 7.31
C VAL A 83 3.19 12.17 8.80
N GLY A 84 2.58 13.30 9.18
CA GLY A 84 2.26 13.64 10.57
C GLY A 84 1.00 12.93 11.12
N SER A 85 0.21 12.32 10.24
CA SER A 85 -1.04 11.63 10.58
C SER A 85 -0.80 10.18 10.98
N LEU A 86 0.22 9.52 10.39
CA LEU A 86 0.56 8.13 10.72
C LEU A 86 1.12 8.02 12.15
N ALA A 87 0.36 7.35 13.03
CA ALA A 87 0.77 7.09 14.40
C ALA A 87 1.62 5.82 14.50
N TYR A 88 1.10 4.71 13.99
CA TYR A 88 1.75 3.40 13.97
C TYR A 88 1.08 2.51 12.92
N MET A 89 1.60 1.28 12.79
CA MET A 89 1.04 0.26 11.89
C MET A 89 0.86 -1.03 12.67
N THR A 90 0.06 -1.96 12.18
CA THR A 90 -0.01 -3.33 12.69
C THR A 90 0.19 -4.32 11.56
N VAL A 91 0.70 -5.50 11.92
CA VAL A 91 0.69 -6.68 11.06
C VAL A 91 0.14 -7.82 11.89
N ASP A 92 -0.99 -8.39 11.48
CA ASP A 92 -1.74 -9.40 12.24
C ASP A 92 -2.00 -8.97 13.70
N GLY A 93 -2.44 -7.72 13.89
CA GLY A 93 -2.66 -7.11 15.21
C GLY A 93 -1.39 -6.75 15.99
N VAL A 94 -0.20 -7.16 15.54
CA VAL A 94 1.07 -6.84 16.22
C VAL A 94 1.52 -5.43 15.84
N LYS A 95 1.63 -4.54 16.84
CA LYS A 95 2.06 -3.15 16.66
C LYS A 95 3.48 -3.05 16.11
N ARG A 96 3.65 -2.16 15.12
CA ARG A 96 4.91 -1.82 14.45
C ARG A 96 5.11 -0.30 14.49
N SER A 97 6.37 0.10 14.58
CA SER A 97 6.75 1.52 14.47
C SER A 97 6.34 2.09 13.12
N ARG A 98 5.76 3.29 13.11
CA ARG A 98 5.48 4.02 11.86
C ARG A 98 6.74 4.16 11.01
N PHE A 99 6.58 4.05 9.70
CA PHE A 99 7.63 4.38 8.76
C PHE A 99 7.01 5.02 7.52
N PHE A 100 7.20 6.33 7.40
CA PHE A 100 6.82 7.11 6.23
C PHE A 100 8.10 7.61 5.55
N GLN A 101 8.25 7.31 4.27
CA GLN A 101 9.31 7.83 3.43
C GLN A 101 8.75 8.97 2.57
N VAL A 102 9.44 10.09 2.48
CA VAL A 102 9.07 11.21 1.57
C VAL A 102 9.94 11.30 0.32
N SER A 103 11.15 10.72 0.36
CA SER A 103 12.12 10.71 -0.74
C SER A 103 12.71 9.30 -0.90
N PRO A 104 12.88 8.79 -2.14
CA PRO A 104 12.66 9.45 -3.44
C PRO A 104 11.20 9.61 -3.87
N TYR A 105 10.26 9.02 -3.12
CA TYR A 105 8.82 9.19 -3.31
C TYR A 105 8.09 9.04 -1.97
N PRO A 106 6.91 9.65 -1.82
CA PRO A 106 6.01 9.48 -0.69
C PRO A 106 5.47 8.05 -0.58
N ALA A 107 5.73 7.37 0.53
CA ALA A 107 5.22 6.02 0.78
C ALA A 107 5.20 5.68 2.27
N ILE A 108 4.17 4.96 2.69
CA ILE A 108 4.19 4.26 3.98
C ILE A 108 4.81 2.88 3.77
N LYS A 109 5.76 2.51 4.63
CA LYS A 109 6.53 1.26 4.49
C LYS A 109 6.31 0.35 5.68
N VAL A 110 5.75 -0.82 5.43
CA VAL A 110 5.63 -1.89 6.42
C VAL A 110 6.72 -2.90 6.11
N VAL A 111 7.79 -2.91 6.89
CA VAL A 111 8.98 -3.75 6.68
C VAL A 111 9.05 -4.89 7.69
N ASN A 112 9.89 -5.89 7.42
CA ASN A 112 10.11 -7.05 8.31
C ASN A 112 8.82 -7.82 8.63
N ILE A 113 7.95 -7.97 7.63
CA ILE A 113 6.74 -8.80 7.70
C ILE A 113 7.15 -10.28 7.85
N ASN A 114 8.17 -10.71 7.09
CA ASN A 114 8.81 -12.04 7.14
C ASN A 114 7.80 -13.21 7.09
N LYS A 115 6.79 -13.11 6.23
CA LYS A 115 5.80 -14.17 6.00
C LYS A 115 6.23 -14.98 4.80
N LYS A 116 6.37 -16.30 4.97
CA LYS A 116 6.52 -17.19 3.82
C LYS A 116 5.23 -17.17 2.98
N PHE A 117 5.33 -17.57 1.72
CA PHE A 117 4.16 -17.65 0.83
C PHE A 117 3.01 -18.46 1.45
N GLU A 118 3.33 -19.62 2.06
CA GLU A 118 2.36 -20.51 2.72
C GLU A 118 1.60 -19.88 3.90
N ASP A 119 2.18 -18.83 4.51
CA ASP A 119 1.62 -18.12 5.66
C ASP A 119 1.10 -16.72 5.31
N ALA A 120 1.20 -16.31 4.03
CA ALA A 120 0.93 -14.94 3.60
C ALA A 120 -0.56 -14.65 3.39
N GLU A 121 -1.34 -15.68 3.01
CA GLU A 121 -2.79 -15.58 2.85
C GLU A 121 -3.44 -15.05 4.14
N GLY A 122 -4.30 -14.04 4.00
CA GLY A 122 -5.01 -13.44 5.11
C GLY A 122 -4.14 -12.56 6.03
N THR A 123 -2.87 -12.30 5.68
CA THR A 123 -2.05 -11.34 6.43
C THR A 123 -2.74 -9.98 6.42
N GLU A 124 -3.03 -9.46 7.61
CA GLU A 124 -3.69 -8.17 7.79
C GLU A 124 -2.64 -7.10 8.09
N ILE A 125 -2.64 -6.02 7.31
CA ILE A 125 -1.77 -4.87 7.50
C ILE A 125 -2.67 -3.66 7.78
N CYS A 126 -2.60 -3.07 8.97
CA CYS A 126 -3.37 -1.86 9.26
C CYS A 126 -2.49 -0.62 9.43
N LEU A 127 -2.97 0.50 8.91
CA LEU A 127 -2.39 1.82 9.08
C LEU A 127 -3.26 2.61 10.07
N ILE A 128 -2.64 3.09 11.16
CA ILE A 128 -3.34 3.88 12.18
C ILE A 128 -3.00 5.34 11.96
N VAL A 129 -4.00 6.10 11.54
CA VAL A 129 -3.88 7.47 11.03
C VAL A 129 -4.88 8.39 11.73
N LYS A 130 -4.56 9.68 11.88
CA LYS A 130 -5.51 10.63 12.48
C LYS A 130 -6.74 10.76 11.58
N THR A 131 -7.91 10.58 12.18
CA THR A 131 -9.20 10.57 11.49
C THR A 131 -9.46 11.88 10.73
N SER A 132 -9.13 13.02 11.32
CA SER A 132 -9.40 14.34 10.74
C SER A 132 -8.49 14.72 9.57
N GLU A 133 -7.36 14.02 9.41
CA GLU A 133 -6.35 14.35 8.40
C GLU A 133 -6.36 13.32 7.27
N CYS A 134 -6.08 12.04 7.58
CA CYS A 134 -5.86 10.98 6.59
C CYS A 134 -6.68 9.72 6.87
N GLY A 135 -7.83 9.86 7.53
CA GLY A 135 -8.67 8.77 8.01
C GLY A 135 -9.44 7.99 6.94
N SER A 136 -9.19 8.25 5.66
CA SER A 136 -9.87 7.60 4.53
C SER A 136 -8.89 7.46 3.36
N LEU A 137 -9.15 6.53 2.43
CA LEU A 137 -8.34 6.40 1.22
C LEU A 137 -8.38 7.65 0.34
N LEU A 138 -9.50 8.38 0.34
CA LEU A 138 -9.63 9.67 -0.34
C LEU A 138 -8.63 10.71 0.19
N GLN A 139 -8.30 10.68 1.48
CA GLN A 139 -7.35 11.60 2.08
C GLN A 139 -5.93 11.04 2.08
N LEU A 140 -5.77 9.73 2.31
CA LEU A 140 -4.48 9.07 2.43
C LEU A 140 -3.80 8.84 1.09
N GLY A 141 -4.53 8.44 0.07
CA GLY A 141 -3.98 8.07 -1.24
C GLY A 141 -3.44 9.28 -1.98
N ALA A 142 -2.31 9.11 -2.67
CA ALA A 142 -1.62 10.23 -3.34
C ALA A 142 -2.44 10.94 -4.43
N PHE A 143 -3.48 10.31 -4.97
CA PHE A 143 -4.33 10.87 -6.03
C PHE A 143 -5.66 11.44 -5.52
N HIS A 144 -5.99 11.24 -4.24
CA HIS A 144 -7.25 11.69 -3.65
C HIS A 144 -8.50 11.26 -4.45
N ASP A 145 -8.49 10.05 -5.01
CA ASP A 145 -9.59 9.50 -5.81
C ASP A 145 -10.32 8.34 -5.11
N GLY A 146 -10.04 8.16 -3.81
CA GLY A 146 -10.56 7.04 -3.02
C GLY A 146 -9.78 5.74 -3.22
N SER A 147 -8.72 5.74 -4.04
CA SER A 147 -7.86 4.59 -4.23
C SER A 147 -6.47 4.77 -3.64
N ILE A 148 -5.81 3.65 -3.34
CA ILE A 148 -4.39 3.64 -2.99
C ILE A 148 -3.66 2.51 -3.71
N THR A 149 -2.45 2.82 -4.16
CA THR A 149 -1.55 1.87 -4.79
C THR A 149 -0.74 1.16 -3.71
N VAL A 150 -0.76 -0.17 -3.70
CA VAL A 150 0.00 -0.98 -2.74
C VAL A 150 0.94 -1.92 -3.49
N SER A 151 2.20 -1.97 -3.09
CA SER A 151 3.22 -2.84 -3.68
C SER A 151 3.77 -3.79 -2.63
N LEU A 152 3.97 -5.05 -3.03
CA LEU A 152 4.52 -6.11 -2.19
C LEU A 152 5.95 -6.42 -2.62
N PHE A 153 6.81 -6.76 -1.67
CA PHE A 153 8.23 -6.97 -1.92
C PHE A 153 8.70 -8.27 -1.30
N ASN A 154 9.53 -8.97 -2.07
CA ASN A 154 10.32 -10.07 -1.55
C ASN A 154 11.39 -9.57 -0.58
N LYS A 155 11.89 -10.48 0.25
CA LYS A 155 13.08 -10.25 1.07
C LYS A 155 14.24 -9.83 0.16
N PRO A 156 14.94 -8.72 0.47
CA PRO A 156 16.13 -8.34 -0.26
C PRO A 156 17.15 -9.47 -0.19
N SER A 157 17.57 -9.98 -1.35
CA SER A 157 18.79 -10.78 -1.44
C SER A 157 19.99 -9.86 -1.69
N ALA A 158 21.20 -10.40 -1.68
CA ALA A 158 22.42 -9.63 -1.96
C ALA A 158 22.43 -8.95 -3.34
N THR A 159 21.51 -9.31 -4.26
CA THR A 159 21.53 -8.84 -5.66
C THR A 159 20.21 -8.29 -6.19
N ASP A 160 19.07 -8.51 -5.54
CA ASP A 160 17.77 -8.11 -6.10
C ASP A 160 16.76 -7.64 -5.03
N VAL A 161 16.11 -6.50 -5.30
CA VAL A 161 14.86 -6.09 -4.66
C VAL A 161 13.73 -6.39 -5.64
N ASN A 162 13.13 -7.57 -5.51
CA ASN A 162 12.00 -7.97 -6.36
C ASN A 162 10.72 -7.28 -5.85
N CYS A 163 10.39 -6.15 -6.47
CA CYS A 163 9.09 -5.53 -6.32
C CYS A 163 8.06 -6.31 -7.15
N CYS A 164 7.10 -6.89 -6.45
CA CYS A 164 6.07 -7.77 -6.96
C CYS A 164 4.72 -7.04 -6.92
N PRO A 165 3.68 -7.54 -7.63
CA PRO A 165 2.78 -6.66 -8.34
C PRO A 165 2.03 -5.71 -7.46
N ILE A 166 1.76 -4.61 -8.12
CA ILE A 166 1.05 -3.49 -7.57
C ILE A 166 -0.44 -3.83 -7.60
N SER A 167 -1.08 -3.69 -6.45
CA SER A 167 -2.53 -3.78 -6.31
C SER A 167 -3.09 -2.37 -6.17
N THR A 168 -4.24 -2.10 -6.78
CA THR A 168 -5.03 -0.89 -6.51
C THR A 168 -6.18 -1.28 -5.62
N VAL A 169 -6.35 -0.50 -4.55
CA VAL A 169 -7.28 -0.76 -3.45
C VAL A 169 -8.24 0.42 -3.34
N PHE A 170 -9.51 0.18 -2.98
CA PHE A 170 -10.62 1.14 -3.01
C PHE A 170 -11.45 1.13 -1.70
#